data_AF-A0A1H8YR20-F1
#
_entry.id   AF-A0A1H8YR20-F1
#
_cell.length_a   1.000
_cell.length_b   1.000
_cell.length_c   1.000
_cell.angle_alpha   90.00
_cell.angle_beta   90.00
_cell.angle_gamma   90.00
#
_symmetry.space_group_name_H-M   'P 1'
#
loop_
_entity.id
_entity.type
_entity.pdbx_description
1 polymer ?
#
loop_
_entity_poly.entity_id
_entity_poly.type
_entity_poly.pdbx_seq_one_letter_code
_entity_poly.pdbx_strand_id
1 'polypeptide(L)'
;MKDTAELQKLYLTGSAKGSGLGYEMIDFIEDKMREAGYKASYLETHNNLQAAIHIYEKKGYKEIVRPKEVVHSTMNRFFMKNL
;
A
#
# COMPACT_ATOMS: atom_id res chain seq x y z
N MET A 1 14.42 -2.75 -5.94
CA MET A 1 14.27 -1.77 -4.84
C MET A 1 14.99 -2.24 -3.58
N LYS A 2 15.83 -1.41 -2.94
CA LYS A 2 16.59 -1.76 -1.71
C LYS A 2 15.84 -1.26 -0.46
N ASP A 3 15.96 -1.96 0.67
CA ASP A 3 15.37 -1.60 1.98
C ASP A 3 13.86 -1.28 1.91
N THR A 4 13.14 -1.93 1.00
CA THR A 4 11.71 -1.67 0.73
C THR A 4 10.90 -2.92 1.02
N ALA A 5 9.79 -2.78 1.76
CA ALA A 5 8.80 -3.82 1.95
C ALA A 5 7.59 -3.59 1.04
N GLU A 6 6.96 -4.67 0.58
CA GLU A 6 5.73 -4.60 -0.20
C GLU A 6 4.50 -4.82 0.70
N LEU A 7 3.53 -3.91 0.60
CA LEU A 7 2.23 -4.01 1.24
C LEU A 7 1.27 -4.76 0.32
N GLN A 8 0.88 -5.97 0.72
CA GLN A 8 0.00 -6.83 -0.08
C GLN A 8 -1.22 -7.30 0.72
N LYS A 9 -2.27 -7.69 -0.01
CA LYS A 9 -3.43 -8.45 0.49
C LYS A 9 -4.21 -7.76 1.63
N LEU A 10 -4.49 -6.47 1.47
CA LEU A 10 -5.34 -5.71 2.39
C LEU A 10 -6.81 -5.83 2.00
N TYR A 11 -7.61 -6.49 2.85
CA TYR A 11 -9.04 -6.67 2.63
C TYR A 11 -9.82 -6.43 3.91
N LEU A 12 -10.98 -5.79 3.77
CA LEU A 12 -11.97 -5.66 4.82
C LEU A 12 -13.28 -6.25 4.33
N THR A 13 -13.99 -6.93 5.23
CA THR A 13 -15.36 -7.37 5.00
C THR A 13 -16.27 -6.15 4.75
N GLY A 14 -17.41 -6.37 4.09
CA GLY A 14 -18.36 -5.29 3.80
C GLY A 14 -18.80 -4.53 5.06
N SER A 15 -19.06 -5.26 6.15
CA SER A 15 -19.47 -4.69 7.44
C SER A 15 -18.38 -3.88 8.15
N ALA A 16 -17.11 -4.10 7.81
CA ALA A 16 -15.99 -3.38 8.41
C ALA A 16 -15.61 -2.10 7.63
N LYS A 17 -16.16 -1.88 6.43
CA LYS A 17 -15.87 -0.68 5.62
C LYS A 17 -16.52 0.57 6.23
N GLY A 18 -15.90 1.73 6.01
CA GLY A 18 -16.41 3.02 6.51
C GLY A 18 -16.15 3.28 8.01
N SER A 19 -15.51 2.34 8.72
CA SER A 19 -15.21 2.44 10.15
C SER A 19 -13.87 3.09 10.49
N GLY A 20 -13.01 3.33 9.49
CA GLY A 20 -11.64 3.80 9.69
C GLY A 20 -10.58 2.69 9.77
N LEU A 21 -10.98 1.42 9.92
CA LEU A 21 -10.07 0.27 10.07
C LEU A 21 -9.02 0.11 8.96
N GLY A 22 -9.31 0.58 7.74
CA GLY A 22 -8.33 0.54 6.65
C GLY A 22 -7.12 1.44 6.90
N TYR A 23 -7.31 2.57 7.57
CA TYR A 23 -6.22 3.47 7.95
C TYR A 23 -5.40 2.87 9.09
N GLU A 24 -6.08 2.36 10.13
CA GLU A 24 -5.44 1.72 11.28
C GLU A 24 -4.60 0.49 10.87
N MET A 25 -5.11 -0.31 9.95
CA MET A 25 -4.38 -1.47 9.42
C MET A 25 -3.10 -1.05 8.69
N ILE A 26 -3.12 0.06 7.94
CA ILE A 26 -1.90 0.58 7.31
C ILE A 26 -0.92 1.10 8.35
N ASP A 27 -1.37 1.87 9.34
CA ASP A 27 -0.50 2.37 10.41
C ASP A 27 0.21 1.22 11.13
N PHE A 28 -0.55 0.20 11.52
CA PHE A 28 -0.01 -0.99 12.16
C PHE A 28 1.06 -1.68 11.30
N ILE A 29 0.81 -1.86 10.01
CA ILE A 29 1.77 -2.54 9.13
C ILE A 29 3.01 -1.67 8.87
N GLU A 30 2.85 -0.36 8.68
CA GLU A 30 3.97 0.56 8.52
C GLU A 30 4.87 0.57 9.75
N ASP A 31 4.31 0.53 10.95
CA ASP A 31 5.08 0.40 12.20
C ASP A 31 5.85 -0.91 12.23
N LYS A 32 5.25 -2.03 11.81
CA LYS A 32 5.95 -3.32 11.68
C LYS A 32 7.05 -3.30 10.63
N MET A 33 6.86 -2.57 9.53
CA MET A 33 7.90 -2.39 8.52
C MET A 33 9.09 -1.59 9.09
N ARG A 34 8.83 -0.53 9.87
CA ARG A 34 9.88 0.26 10.57
C ARG A 34 10.63 -0.59 11.58
N GLU A 35 9.91 -1.34 12.43
CA GLU A 35 10.50 -2.25 13.42
C GLU A 35 11.39 -3.31 12.76
N ALA A 36 11.03 -3.79 11.57
CA ALA A 36 11.82 -4.73 10.78
C ALA A 36 12.99 -4.09 10.01
N GLY A 37 13.17 -2.76 10.09
CA GLY A 37 14.30 -2.04 9.48
C GLY A 37 14.11 -1.61 8.02
N TYR A 38 12.88 -1.68 7.48
CA TYR A 38 12.58 -1.17 6.15
C TYR A 38 12.45 0.37 6.16
N LYS A 39 12.84 0.99 5.05
CA LYS A 39 12.85 2.45 4.87
C LYS A 39 11.76 2.95 3.93
N ALA A 40 11.18 2.05 3.16
CA ALA A 40 10.11 2.38 2.24
C ALA A 40 9.06 1.25 2.22
N SER A 41 7.82 1.66 2.01
CA SER A 41 6.70 0.79 1.67
C SER A 41 6.33 0.99 0.21
N TYR A 42 6.17 -0.11 -0.50
CA TYR A 42 5.74 -0.18 -1.88
C TYR A 42 4.42 -0.94 -1.97
N LEU A 43 3.54 -0.56 -2.89
CA LEU A 43 2.34 -1.32 -3.18
C LEU A 43 1.93 -1.26 -4.64
N GLU A 44 1.23 -2.30 -5.05
CA GLU A 44 0.56 -2.41 -6.34
C GLU A 44 -0.96 -2.43 -6.13
N THR A 45 -1.69 -1.76 -7.03
CA THR A 45 -3.15 -1.77 -6.99
C THR A 45 -3.73 -1.67 -8.40
N HIS A 46 -5.04 -1.89 -8.50
CA HIS A 46 -5.78 -1.72 -9.74
C HIS A 46 -6.65 -0.46 -9.64
N ASN A 47 -6.74 0.30 -10.74
CA ASN A 47 -7.50 1.54 -10.83
C ASN A 47 -9.00 1.39 -10.50
N ASN A 48 -9.58 0.20 -10.46
CA ASN A 48 -10.95 -0.01 -10.01
C ASN A 48 -11.09 -0.03 -8.46
N LEU A 49 -9.99 -0.13 -7.71
CA LEU A 49 -9.98 -0.17 -6.25
C LEU A 49 -9.92 1.24 -5.64
N GLN A 50 -10.87 2.10 -6.01
CA GLN A 50 -10.88 3.53 -5.66
C GLN A 50 -10.83 3.79 -4.15
N ALA A 51 -11.51 2.97 -3.34
CA ALA A 51 -11.46 3.08 -1.89
C ALA A 51 -10.04 2.83 -1.31
N ALA A 52 -9.32 1.83 -1.85
CA ALA A 52 -7.96 1.54 -1.42
C ALA A 52 -6.99 2.65 -1.86
N ILE A 53 -7.11 3.11 -3.10
CA ILE A 53 -6.34 4.23 -3.65
C ILE A 53 -6.48 5.48 -2.77
N HIS A 54 -7.72 5.83 -2.41
CA HIS A 54 -7.98 6.96 -1.53
C HIS A 54 -7.27 6.82 -0.18
N ILE A 55 -7.32 5.62 0.43
CA ILE A 55 -6.63 5.35 1.68
C ILE A 55 -5.11 5.54 1.50
N TYR A 56 -4.50 4.97 0.45
CA TYR A 56 -3.07 5.08 0.21
C TYR A 56 -2.64 6.55 0.05
N GLU A 57 -3.34 7.32 -0.78
CA GLU A 57 -3.07 8.75 -0.97
C GLU A 57 -3.17 9.54 0.34
N LYS A 58 -4.20 9.26 1.15
CA LYS A 58 -4.37 9.87 2.48
C LYS A 58 -3.31 9.47 3.49
N LYS A 59 -2.79 8.25 3.40
CA LYS A 59 -1.65 7.79 4.21
C LYS A 59 -0.31 8.33 3.71
N GLY A 60 -0.28 9.11 2.63
CA GLY A 60 0.92 9.78 2.14
C GLY A 60 1.69 9.00 1.09
N TYR A 61 1.14 7.90 0.58
CA TYR A 61 1.72 7.21 -0.57
C TYR A 61 1.66 8.10 -1.80
N LYS A 62 2.72 8.05 -2.60
CA LYS A 62 2.84 8.77 -3.87
C LYS A 62 2.82 7.76 -5.00
N GLU A 63 2.04 8.06 -6.03
CA GLU A 63 2.04 7.24 -7.24
C GLU A 63 3.40 7.36 -7.95
N ILE A 64 3.90 6.23 -8.44
CA ILE A 64 5.16 6.11 -9.17
C ILE A 64 4.92 5.42 -10.51
N VAL A 65 5.88 5.59 -11.43
CA VAL A 65 5.92 4.80 -12.65
C VAL A 65 6.13 3.32 -12.33
N ARG A 66 5.60 2.44 -13.18
CA ARG A 66 5.75 0.99 -13.03
C ARG A 66 7.23 0.62 -12.85
N PRO A 67 7.62 0.01 -11.73
CA PRO A 67 8.99 -0.45 -11.53
C PRO A 67 9.35 -1.58 -12.50
N LYS A 68 10.62 -1.66 -12.89
CA LYS A 68 11.11 -2.67 -13.85
C LYS A 68 11.07 -4.08 -13.28
N GLU A 69 11.12 -4.20 -11.96
CA GLU A 69 11.11 -5.45 -11.21
C GLU A 69 9.73 -6.12 -11.16
N VAL A 70 8.66 -5.41 -11.54
CA VAL A 70 7.28 -5.93 -11.51
C VAL A 70 7.03 -6.88 -12.68
N VAL A 71 6.97 -8.17 -12.39
CA VAL A 71 6.80 -9.23 -13.39
C VAL A 71 5.33 -9.51 -13.72
N HIS A 72 4.39 -9.09 -12.85
CA HIS A 72 2.95 -9.37 -13.01
C HIS A 72 2.20 -8.23 -13.71
N SER A 73 1.12 -8.55 -14.43
CA SER A 73 0.39 -7.61 -15.28
C SER A 73 -1.00 -7.21 -14.77
N THR A 74 -1.49 -7.86 -13.71
CA THR A 74 -2.87 -7.62 -13.24
C THR A 74 -3.04 -6.25 -12.59
N MET A 75 -2.02 -5.75 -11.87
CA MET A 75 -2.06 -4.43 -11.25
C MET A 75 -1.57 -3.36 -12.23
N ASN A 76 -2.17 -2.17 -12.17
CA ASN A 76 -1.91 -1.10 -13.14
C ASN A 76 -1.57 0.26 -12.52
N ARG A 77 -1.60 0.38 -11.19
CA ARG A 77 -1.13 1.56 -10.45
C ARG A 77 -0.14 1.14 -9.37
N PHE A 78 0.86 1.96 -9.15
CA PHE A 78 2.01 1.64 -8.30
C PHE A 78 2.29 2.80 -7.37
N PHE A 79 2.48 2.54 -6.09
CA PHE A 79 2.66 3.59 -5.11
C PHE A 79 3.84 3.29 -4.18
N MET A 80 4.46 4.35 -3.67
CA MET A 80 5.56 4.25 -2.73
C MET A 80 5.45 5.32 -1.65
N LYS A 81 5.91 4.99 -0.45
CA LYS A 81 6.01 5.89 0.69
C LYS A 81 7.32 5.64 1.43
N ASN A 82 8.03 6.71 1.78
CA ASN A 82 9.13 6.62 2.74
C ASN A 82 8.56 6.45 4.15
N LEU A 83 9.05 5.46 4.88
CA LEU A 83 8.56 5.10 6.21
C LEU A 83 9.21 5.93 7.31
#